data_AF-A0A350W3H9-F1
#
_entry.id   AF-A0A350W3H9-F1
#
_cell.length_a   1.000
_cell.length_b   1.000
_cell.length_c   1.000
_cell.angle_alpha   90.00
_cell.angle_beta   90.00
_cell.angle_gamma   90.00
#
_symmetry.space_group_name_H-M   'P 1'
#
loop_
_entity.id
_entity.type
_entity.pdbx_description
1 polymer ?
#
loop_
_entity_poly.entity_id
_entity_poly.type
_entity_poly.pdbx_seq_one_letter_code
_entity_poly.pdbx_strand_id
1 'polypeptide(L)' 'MSQTQAIVRVFMQAFKSLPYQEKESFLGELVKNKRYREDLIDIAIIEARRSEPSRPFREYLAERRKRESK' A
#
# COMPACT_ATOMS: atom_id res chain seq x y z
N MET A 1 9.20 23.41 -1.99
CA MET A 1 8.08 22.48 -1.71
C MET A 1 6.84 23.01 -2.38
N SER A 2 6.02 22.15 -2.98
CA SER A 2 4.71 22.59 -3.47
C SER A 2 3.72 22.76 -2.32
N GLN A 3 2.70 23.58 -2.52
CA GLN A 3 1.60 23.74 -1.56
C GLN A 3 0.96 22.39 -1.21
N THR A 4 0.78 21.51 -2.19
CA THR A 4 0.27 20.14 -1.99
C THR A 4 1.16 19.32 -1.06
N GLN A 5 2.49 19.38 -1.22
CA GLN A 5 3.41 18.67 -0.34
C GLN A 5 3.35 19.19 1.10
N ALA A 6 3.15 20.49 1.29
CA ALA A 6 2.96 21.07 2.62
C ALA A 6 1.66 20.56 3.27
N ILE A 7 0.56 20.53 2.52
CA ILE A 7 -0.73 20.00 2.98
C ILE A 7 -0.59 18.54 3.41
N VAL A 8 0.04 17.69 2.57
CA VAL A 8 0.26 16.26 2.89
C VAL A 8 1.04 16.10 4.20
N ARG A 9 2.07 16.93 4.43
CA ARG A 9 2.85 16.90 5.67
C ARG A 9 2.00 17.25 6.89
N VAL A 10 1.14 18.27 6.79
CA VAL A 10 0.24 18.65 7.88
C VAL A 10 -0.75 17.52 8.20
N PHE A 11 -1.38 16.92 7.18
CA PHE A 11 -2.27 15.77 7.37
C PHE A 11 -1.55 14.59 8.02
N MET A 12 -0.33 14.28 7.57
CA MET A 12 0.45 13.19 8.13
C MET A 12 0.82 13.45 9.59
N GLN A 13 1.18 14.68 9.93
CA GLN A 13 1.49 15.05 11.31
C GLN A 13 0.25 14.96 12.21
N ALA A 14 -0.89 15.45 11.74
CA ALA A 14 -2.16 15.35 12.45
C ALA A 14 -2.52 13.88 12.71
N PHE A 15 -2.49 13.03 11.68
CA PHE A 15 -2.75 11.60 11.80
C PHE A 15 -1.80 10.91 12.80
N LYS A 16 -0.49 11.21 12.74
CA LYS A 16 0.50 10.63 13.67
C LYS A 16 0.25 11.03 15.12
N SER A 17 -0.31 12.22 15.36
CA SER A 17 -0.61 12.73 16.70
C SER A 17 -1.83 12.08 17.35
N LEU A 18 -2.68 11.40 16.57
CA LEU A 18 -3.90 10.75 17.08
C LEU A 18 -3.59 9.59 18.04
N PRO A 19 -4.43 9.35 19.07
CA PRO A 19 -4.45 8.11 19.83
C PRO A 19 -4.68 6.89 18.93
N TYR A 20 -4.31 5.71 19.42
CA TYR A 20 -4.42 4.47 18.64
C TYR A 20 -5.86 4.19 18.16
N GLN A 21 -6.85 4.36 19.05
CA GLN A 21 -8.28 4.14 18.73
C GLN A 21 -8.78 5.05 17.59
N GLU A 22 -8.31 6.30 17.56
CA GLU A 22 -8.65 7.26 16.51
C GLU A 22 -7.95 6.93 15.20
N LYS A 23 -6.71 6.42 15.26
CA LYS A 23 -6.00 5.91 14.08
C LYS A 23 -6.74 4.70 13.48
N GLU A 24 -7.19 3.76 14.32
CA GLU A 24 -7.98 2.61 13.86
C GLU A 24 -9.30 3.05 13.23
N SER A 25 -10.01 3.98 13.86
CA SER A 25 -11.26 4.53 13.31
C SER A 25 -11.04 5.19 11.96
N PHE A 26 -9.99 6.01 11.82
CA PHE A 26 -9.61 6.63 10.55
C PHE A 26 -9.30 5.60 9.45
N LEU A 27 -8.50 4.57 9.76
CA LEU A 27 -8.20 3.50 8.82
C LEU A 27 -9.46 2.70 8.45
N GLY A 28 -10.36 2.48 9.41
CA GLY A 28 -11.66 1.85 9.19
C GLY A 28 -12.52 2.61 8.17
N GLU A 29 -12.57 3.93 8.26
CA GLU A 29 -13.27 4.77 7.27
C GLU A 29 -12.64 4.67 5.87
N LEU A 30 -11.31 4.66 5.77
CA LEU A 30 -10.63 4.48 4.48
C LEU A 30 -10.97 3.14 3.82
N VAL A 31 -10.99 2.05 4.60
CA VAL A 31 -11.25 0.69 4.09
C VAL A 31 -12.72 0.50 3.67
N LYS A 32 -13.67 1.31 4.17
CA LYS A 32 -15.06 1.28 3.69
C LYS A 32 -15.16 1.69 2.22
N ASN A 33 -14.33 2.63 1.77
CA ASN A 33 -14.24 3.00 0.37
C ASN A 33 -13.56 1.89 -0.44
N LYS A 34 -14.25 1.34 -1.45
CA LYS A 34 -13.74 0.23 -2.26
C LYS A 34 -12.37 0.54 -2.90
N ARG A 35 -12.22 1.73 -3.48
CA ARG A 35 -10.98 2.12 -4.17
C ARG A 35 -9.81 2.20 -3.20
N TYR A 36 -10.00 2.89 -2.08
CA TYR A 36 -8.92 3.03 -1.08
C TYR A 36 -8.57 1.71 -0.41
N ARG A 37 -9.55 0.82 -0.21
CA ARG A 37 -9.27 -0.53 0.27
C ARG A 37 -8.37 -1.30 -0.70
N GLU A 38 -8.68 -1.28 -1.99
CA GLU A 38 -7.86 -1.93 -3.03
C GLU A 38 -6.44 -1.34 -3.04
N ASP A 39 -6.33 0.00 -3.07
CA ASP A 39 -5.03 0.69 -3.05
C ASP A 39 -4.21 0.34 -1.79
N LEU A 40 -4.83 0.29 -0.60
CA LEU A 40 -4.14 -0.05 0.65
C LEU A 40 -3.63 -1.49 0.68
N ILE A 41 -4.41 -2.44 0.12
CA ILE A 41 -3.98 -3.84 0.00
C ILE A 41 -2.76 -3.93 -0.92
N ASP A 42 -2.81 -3.28 -2.08
CA ASP A 42 -1.70 -3.29 -3.03
C ASP A 42 -0.44 -2.66 -2.43
N ILE A 43 -0.57 -1.51 -1.77
CA ILE A 43 0.54 -0.84 -1.08
C ILE A 43 1.13 -1.75 0.00
N ALA A 44 0.29 -2.39 0.83
CA ALA A 44 0.76 -3.29 1.87
C ALA A 44 1.52 -4.50 1.30
N ILE A 45 1.05 -5.08 0.19
CA ILE A 45 1.74 -6.16 -0.52
C ILE A 45 3.08 -5.67 -1.07
N ILE A 46 3.12 -4.49 -1.70
CA ILE A 46 4.36 -3.93 -2.25
C ILE A 46 5.39 -3.70 -1.14
N GLU A 47 5.00 -3.08 -0.03
CA GLU A 47 5.91 -2.80 1.09
C GLU A 47 6.41 -4.10 1.74
N ALA A 48 5.55 -5.10 1.91
CA ALA A 48 5.94 -6.42 2.44
C ALA A 48 6.96 -7.14 1.54
N ARG A 49 6.90 -6.90 0.22
CA ARG A 49 7.77 -7.52 -0.78
C ARG A 49 8.94 -6.64 -1.21
N ARG A 50 9.12 -5.46 -0.61
CA ARG A 50 10.14 -4.49 -1.02
C ARG A 50 11.57 -4.98 -0.83
N SER A 51 11.78 -5.93 0.08
CA SER A 51 13.07 -6.59 0.32
C SER A 51 13.30 -7.83 -0.55
N GLU A 52 12.31 -8.27 -1.34
CA GLU A 52 12.51 -9.39 -2.26
C GLU A 52 13.49 -9.01 -3.37
N PRO A 53 14.37 -9.93 -3.79
CA PRO A 53 15.24 -9.69 -4.93
C PRO A 53 14.39 -9.46 -6.19
N SER A 54 14.76 -8.45 -6.96
CA SER A 54 14.19 -8.23 -8.28
C SER A 54 14.37 -9.47 -9.15
N ARG A 55 13.29 -9.92 -9.79
CA ARG A 55 13.31 -11.05 -10.72
C ARG A 55 13.13 -10.57 -12.16
N PRO A 56 13.87 -11.10 -13.14
CA PRO A 56 13.64 -10.83 -14.54
C PRO A 56 12.22 -11.20 -14.98
N PHE A 57 11.56 -10.30 -15.71
CA PHE A 57 10.17 -10.50 -16.12
C PHE A 57 9.97 -11.78 -16.97
N ARG A 58 10.94 -12.13 -17.82
CA ARG A 58 10.88 -13.34 -18.66
C ARG A 58 10.94 -14.62 -17.83
N GLU A 59 11.77 -14.65 -16.80
CA GLU A 59 11.85 -15.76 -15.85
C GLU A 59 10.52 -15.89 -15.09
N TYR A 60 9.91 -14.75 -14.73
CA TYR A 60 8.59 -14.78 -14.12
C TYR A 60 7.54 -15.46 -15.00
N LEU A 61 7.48 -15.08 -16.28
CA LEU A 61 6.51 -15.63 -17.21
C LEU A 61 6.74 -17.13 -17.49
N ALA A 62 7.99 -17.57 -17.49
CA ALA A 62 8.32 -18.99 -17.68
C ALA A 62 7.89 -19.84 -16.48
N GLU A 63 8.15 -19.38 -15.25
CA GLU A 63 7.69 -20.05 -14.03
C GLU A 63 6.16 -20.09 -13.94
N ARG A 64 5.50 -18.97 -14.24
CA ARG A 64 4.04 -18.86 -14.14
C ARG A 64 3.35 -19.84 -15.09
N ARG A 65 3.80 -19.93 -16.36
CA ARG A 65 3.27 -20.90 -17.33
C ARG A 65 3.37 -22.35 -16.84
N LYS A 66 4.46 -22.72 -16.15
CA LYS A 66 4.64 -24.05 -15.56
C LYS A 66 3.67 -24.35 -14.41
N ARG A 67 3.22 -23.32 -13.68
CA ARG A 67 2.24 -23.47 -12.58
C ARG A 67 0.83 -23.63 -13.11
N GLU A 68 0.49 -22.95 -14.20
CA GLU A 68 -0.83 -23.00 -14.84
C GLU A 68 -1.04 -24.28 -15.68
N SER A 69 0.04 -24.98 -16.06
CA SER A 69 0.00 -26.24 -16.80
C SER A 69 -0.03 -27.50 -15.91
N LYS A 70 -0.11 -27.35 -14.59
CA LYS A 70 -0.28 -28.42 -13.61
C LYS A 70 -1.69 -28.40 -13.06
#